data_AF-A0AAD6C2G2-F1
#
_entry.id   AF-A0AAD6C2G2-F1
#
_cell.length_a   1.000
_cell.length_b   1.000
_cell.length_c   1.000
_cell.angle_alpha   90.00
_cell.angle_beta   90.00
_cell.angle_gamma   90.00
#
_symmetry.space_group_name_H-M   'P 1'
#
loop_
_entity.id
_entity.type
_entity.pdbx_description
1 polymer ?
#
loop_
_entity_poly.entity_id
_entity_poly.type
_entity_poly.pdbx_seq_one_letter_code
_entity_poly.pdbx_strand_id
1 'polypeptide(L)'
;MTKPSLLELPPGVQLVYLAEGGANVVYRFVSAVKSPLPAKRSQKAFVSNTAANVSYKEIMQNFNAIVRPLFRDDELVDQTLIQLPEGLIHRCNEQLRLAETNGERPKKRHGGYLSLTEPFGLLVTDMTTFDEPGSTLAELKPKWLTQSPSAPATAHRCRTCALREMKNCDARSLGQKEQRSFCPLDLVSETFEQVLRVTDFIKGCSDRVRLAHILFRNPTLQKLLSHQKAYHTVGLHGPPAQSRENSLDMTLRDCTMYIKIPQDEKSPVEIRLGDLDLKTGAGGKAQYWRDLELQLIEGGWYDGFKSTQESCECALQHSSAHQHPEP
;
A
#
# COMPACT_ATOMS: atom_id res chain seq x y z
N MET A 1 14.02 21.56 -28.09
CA MET A 1 13.84 20.76 -26.86
C MET A 1 13.30 21.68 -25.77
N THR A 2 11.98 21.73 -25.60
CA THR A 2 11.34 22.45 -24.48
C THR A 2 11.65 21.67 -23.21
N LYS A 3 12.34 22.28 -22.24
CA LYS A 3 12.43 21.72 -20.88
C LYS A 3 10.99 21.45 -20.41
N PRO A 4 10.65 20.25 -19.90
CA PRO A 4 9.37 20.08 -19.25
C PRO A 4 9.31 21.12 -18.13
N SER A 5 8.35 22.04 -18.21
CA SER A 5 8.14 23.07 -17.19
C SER A 5 7.78 22.34 -15.90
N LEU A 6 8.67 22.41 -14.92
CA LEU A 6 8.37 21.90 -13.59
C LEU A 6 7.17 22.69 -13.04
N LEU A 7 6.18 21.97 -12.52
CA LEU A 7 5.01 22.61 -11.95
C LEU A 7 5.38 23.24 -10.60
N GLU A 8 5.23 24.55 -10.48
CA GLU A 8 5.45 25.28 -9.23
C GLU A 8 4.10 25.58 -8.58
N LEU A 9 3.99 25.36 -7.27
CA LEU A 9 2.81 25.81 -6.53
C LEU A 9 2.84 27.34 -6.37
N PRO A 10 1.67 28.01 -6.40
CA PRO A 10 1.62 29.45 -6.22
C PRO A 10 2.08 29.84 -4.79
N PRO A 11 2.75 30.99 -4.63
CA PRO A 11 3.00 31.58 -3.32
C PRO A 11 1.69 31.73 -2.53
N GLY A 12 1.75 31.51 -1.22
CA GLY A 12 0.57 31.61 -0.34
C GLY A 12 -0.38 30.42 -0.40
N VAL A 13 -0.04 29.34 -1.12
CA VAL A 13 -0.81 28.10 -1.10
C VAL A 13 -1.03 27.61 0.34
N GLN A 14 -2.28 27.24 0.64
CA GLN A 14 -2.68 26.71 1.94
C GLN A 14 -2.93 25.21 1.83
N LEU A 15 -2.33 24.48 2.76
CA LEU A 15 -2.42 23.03 2.87
C LEU A 15 -3.12 22.66 4.17
N VAL A 16 -3.98 21.64 4.10
CA VAL A 16 -4.64 21.03 5.25
C VAL A 16 -4.13 19.61 5.40
N TYR A 17 -3.68 19.27 6.60
CA TYR A 17 -3.25 17.92 6.95
C TYR A 17 -4.39 16.92 6.71
N LEU A 18 -4.09 15.81 6.05
CA LEU A 18 -5.04 14.75 5.76
C LEU A 18 -4.68 13.45 6.48
N ALA A 19 -3.46 12.97 6.28
CA ALA A 19 -3.00 11.69 6.79
C ALA A 19 -1.48 11.62 6.82
N GLU A 20 -0.90 10.63 7.49
CA GLU A 20 0.53 10.36 7.43
C GLU A 20 0.90 8.86 7.52
N GLY A 21 1.79 8.48 6.60
CA GLY A 21 2.45 7.18 6.55
C GLY A 21 3.73 7.14 7.38
N GLY A 22 4.52 6.09 7.21
CA GLY A 22 5.85 6.01 7.82
C GLY A 22 6.91 6.91 7.18
N ALA A 23 6.69 7.32 5.92
CA ALA A 23 7.65 8.11 5.13
C ALA A 23 7.07 9.43 4.59
N ASN A 24 5.74 9.55 4.49
CA ASN A 24 5.10 10.67 3.81
C ASN A 24 3.97 11.25 4.66
N VAL A 25 3.80 12.58 4.60
CA VAL A 25 2.63 13.29 5.11
C VAL A 25 1.79 13.74 3.91
N VAL A 26 0.49 13.60 4.01
CA VAL A 26 -0.47 13.89 2.95
C VAL A 26 -1.22 15.15 3.31
N TYR A 27 -1.25 16.09 2.38
CA TYR A 27 -1.97 17.35 2.50
C TYR A 27 -2.99 17.50 1.36
N ARG A 28 -4.06 18.24 1.65
CA ARG A 28 -5.04 18.69 0.67
C ARG A 28 -4.90 20.20 0.47
N PHE A 29 -5.08 20.67 -0.76
CA PHE A 29 -5.14 22.10 -1.03
C PHE A 29 -6.44 22.71 -0.50
N VAL A 30 -6.35 23.90 0.08
CA VAL A 30 -7.53 24.74 0.36
C VAL A 30 -7.87 25.49 -0.93
N SER A 31 -9.11 25.37 -1.40
CA SER A 31 -9.63 25.85 -2.69
C SER A 31 -9.68 27.38 -2.88
N ALA A 32 -8.82 28.16 -2.22
CA ALA A 32 -8.85 29.62 -2.29
C ALA A 32 -8.05 30.22 -3.47
N VAL A 33 -7.25 29.41 -4.18
CA VAL A 33 -6.52 29.87 -5.37
C VAL A 33 -7.12 29.18 -6.58
N LYS A 34 -7.57 29.96 -7.58
CA LYS A 34 -7.91 29.44 -8.91
C LYS A 34 -6.77 28.54 -9.34
N SER A 35 -7.02 27.23 -9.34
CA SER A 35 -5.98 26.25 -9.60
C SER A 35 -5.36 26.54 -10.97
N PRO A 36 -4.02 26.68 -11.09
CA PRO A 36 -3.37 26.69 -12.40
C PRO A 36 -3.44 25.31 -13.09
N LEU A 37 -4.00 24.30 -12.42
CA LEU A 37 -4.14 22.94 -12.92
C LEU A 37 -5.48 22.76 -13.63
N PRO A 38 -5.53 21.97 -14.72
CA PRO A 38 -6.77 21.67 -15.41
C PRO A 38 -7.81 21.13 -14.44
N ALA A 39 -9.01 21.74 -14.48
CA ALA A 39 -10.12 21.61 -13.54
C ALA A 39 -10.74 20.20 -13.38
N LYS A 40 -10.08 19.13 -13.85
CA LYS A 40 -10.65 17.78 -13.94
C LYS A 40 -10.14 16.78 -12.91
N ARG A 41 -9.17 17.13 -12.05
CA ARG A 41 -8.72 16.23 -10.98
C ARG A 41 -8.47 17.04 -9.73
N SER A 42 -9.32 16.86 -8.72
CA SER A 42 -8.95 17.15 -7.33
C SER A 42 -7.65 16.39 -7.07
N GLN A 43 -6.57 17.11 -6.82
CA GLN A 43 -5.26 16.52 -6.60
C GLN A 43 -4.81 16.89 -5.19
N LYS A 44 -4.07 15.99 -4.55
CA LYS A 44 -3.50 16.18 -3.20
C LYS A 44 -2.01 16.32 -3.26
N ALA A 45 -1.43 17.05 -2.32
CA ALA A 45 0.02 17.16 -2.20
C ALA A 45 0.53 16.15 -1.17
N PHE A 46 1.42 15.27 -1.58
CA PHE A 46 2.33 14.57 -0.68
C PHE A 46 3.56 15.42 -0.42
N VAL A 47 3.92 15.49 0.86
CA VAL A 47 5.14 16.13 1.33
C VAL A 47 5.81 15.19 2.32
N SER A 48 7.07 14.82 2.06
CA SER A 48 7.74 13.70 2.74
C SER A 48 8.25 14.13 4.10
N ASN A 49 8.13 13.21 5.05
CA ASN A 49 8.78 13.28 6.34
C ASN A 49 10.22 12.74 6.19
N THR A 50 11.19 13.56 6.56
CA THR A 50 12.63 13.35 6.30
C THR A 50 13.17 12.04 6.87
N ALA A 51 13.93 11.31 6.03
CA ALA A 51 15.04 10.37 6.36
C ALA A 51 15.28 9.33 5.24
N ALA A 52 14.47 9.33 4.17
CA ALA A 52 14.76 8.49 3.02
C ALA A 52 15.99 9.06 2.28
N ASN A 53 17.01 8.23 2.06
CA ASN A 53 18.21 8.57 1.26
C ASN A 53 17.91 8.85 -0.22
N VAL A 54 16.63 9.01 -0.61
CA VAL A 54 16.15 9.05 -1.99
C VAL A 54 15.36 10.33 -2.18
N SER A 55 15.78 11.16 -3.13
CA SER A 55 15.10 12.43 -3.45
C SER A 55 13.78 12.18 -4.18
N TYR A 56 12.84 13.13 -4.12
CA TYR A 56 11.59 13.03 -4.88
C TYR A 56 11.78 12.98 -6.40
N LYS A 57 12.85 13.62 -6.90
CA LYS A 57 13.24 13.51 -8.30
C LYS A 57 13.54 12.07 -8.69
N GLU A 58 14.30 11.36 -7.85
CA GLU A 58 14.64 9.96 -8.07
C GLU A 58 13.41 9.07 -7.94
N ILE A 59 12.54 9.32 -6.95
CA ILE A 59 11.25 8.62 -6.80
C ILE A 59 10.42 8.76 -8.09
N MET A 60 10.27 9.99 -8.61
CA MET A 60 9.50 10.25 -9.82
C MET A 60 10.12 9.62 -11.06
N GLN A 61 11.46 9.68 -11.19
CA GLN A 61 12.20 9.04 -12.28
C GLN A 61 11.97 7.52 -12.27
N ASN A 62 12.13 6.89 -11.11
CA ASN A 62 11.91 5.45 -10.94
C ASN A 62 10.46 5.07 -11.20
N PHE A 63 9.49 5.84 -10.70
CA PHE A 63 8.08 5.59 -10.96
C PHE A 63 7.78 5.64 -12.46
N ASN A 64 8.25 6.66 -13.18
CA ASN A 64 8.02 6.78 -14.61
C ASN A 64 8.73 5.71 -15.44
N ALA A 65 9.95 5.33 -15.07
CA ALA A 65 10.75 4.38 -15.84
C ALA A 65 10.38 2.92 -15.57
N ILE A 66 9.96 2.60 -14.33
CA ILE A 66 9.83 1.21 -13.86
C ILE A 66 8.37 0.85 -13.55
N VAL A 67 7.61 1.74 -12.90
CA VAL A 67 6.25 1.42 -12.44
C VAL A 67 5.20 1.76 -13.50
N ARG A 68 5.26 2.98 -14.06
CA ARG A 68 4.29 3.47 -15.04
C ARG A 68 4.13 2.54 -16.24
N PRO A 69 5.18 1.91 -16.80
CA PRO A 69 5.01 0.98 -17.93
C PRO A 69 4.26 -0.31 -17.59
N LEU A 70 4.12 -0.67 -16.32
CA LEU A 70 3.49 -1.91 -15.88
C LEU A 70 1.96 -1.82 -15.86
N PHE A 71 1.39 -0.62 -15.82
CA PHE A 71 -0.04 -0.36 -15.66
C PHE A 71 -0.48 0.79 -16.57
N ARG A 72 -1.79 0.91 -16.81
CA ARG A 72 -2.36 2.08 -17.49
C ARG A 72 -2.41 3.27 -16.54
N ASP A 73 -2.42 4.48 -17.07
CA ASP A 73 -2.48 5.71 -16.27
C ASP A 73 -3.74 5.82 -15.40
N ASP A 74 -4.85 5.18 -15.79
CA ASP A 74 -6.09 5.11 -15.02
C ASP A 74 -6.09 4.02 -13.93
N GLU A 75 -5.12 3.11 -13.94
CA GLU A 75 -4.92 2.07 -12.91
C GLU A 75 -3.98 2.52 -11.79
N LEU A 76 -3.33 3.68 -11.92
CA LEU A 76 -2.34 4.19 -10.97
C LEU A 76 -2.85 5.44 -10.26
N VAL A 77 -2.56 5.55 -8.97
CA VAL A 77 -2.57 6.85 -8.29
C VAL A 77 -1.42 7.63 -8.89
N ASP A 78 -1.75 8.41 -9.92
CA ASP A 78 -0.75 9.15 -10.69
C ASP A 78 -0.07 10.18 -9.79
N GLN A 79 1.21 10.42 -10.06
CA GLN A 79 2.04 11.33 -9.30
C GLN A 79 2.85 12.24 -10.21
N THR A 80 2.96 13.50 -9.81
CA THR A 80 3.66 14.55 -10.54
C THR A 80 4.58 15.30 -9.58
N LEU A 81 5.85 15.44 -9.97
CA LEU A 81 6.81 16.23 -9.22
C LEU A 81 6.46 17.71 -9.28
N ILE A 82 6.41 18.35 -8.10
CA ILE A 82 6.15 19.78 -7.99
C ILE A 82 7.24 20.47 -7.19
N GLN A 83 7.53 21.72 -7.53
CA GLN A 83 8.37 22.59 -6.71
C GLN A 83 7.51 23.23 -5.62
N LEU A 84 8.03 23.17 -4.39
CA LEU A 84 7.37 23.74 -3.22
C LEU A 84 7.83 25.20 -3.04
N PRO A 85 6.93 26.13 -2.69
CA PRO A 85 7.30 27.50 -2.41
C PRO A 85 8.16 27.60 -1.16
N GLU A 86 9.03 28.60 -1.12
CA GLU A 86 9.86 28.86 0.04
C GLU A 86 9.01 29.04 1.32
N GLY A 87 9.52 28.47 2.41
CA GLY A 87 8.85 28.49 3.71
C GLY A 87 7.58 27.62 3.83
N LEU A 88 7.11 26.96 2.76
CA LEU A 88 5.94 26.07 2.86
C LEU A 88 6.20 24.92 3.83
N ILE A 89 7.33 24.22 3.68
CA ILE A 89 7.74 23.13 4.59
C ILE A 89 7.80 23.61 6.03
N HIS A 90 8.38 24.79 6.26
CA HIS A 90 8.48 25.37 7.60
C HIS A 90 7.09 25.56 8.23
N ARG A 91 6.14 26.15 7.49
CA ARG A 91 4.75 26.31 7.96
C ARG A 91 4.06 24.97 8.22
N CYS A 92 4.26 23.98 7.36
CA CYS A 92 3.72 22.64 7.56
C CYS A 92 4.31 21.97 8.82
N ASN A 93 5.60 22.15 9.10
CA ASN A 93 6.24 21.64 10.31
C ASN A 93 5.74 22.33 11.59
N GLU A 94 5.46 23.64 11.54
CA GLU A 94 4.80 24.35 12.65
C GLU A 94 3.40 23.79 12.91
N GLN A 95 2.61 23.52 11.87
CA GLN A 95 1.30 22.88 12.00
C GLN A 95 1.40 21.47 12.62
N LEU A 96 2.39 20.67 12.22
CA LEU A 96 2.62 19.34 12.80
C LEU A 96 2.96 19.44 14.29
N ARG A 97 3.82 20.39 14.71
CA ARG A 97 4.13 20.64 16.12
C ARG A 97 2.91 21.06 16.93
N LEU A 98 2.10 21.98 16.39
CA LEU A 98 0.85 22.40 17.03
C LEU A 98 -0.11 21.22 17.20
N ALA A 99 -0.28 20.39 16.16
CA ALA A 99 -1.11 19.19 16.23
C ALA A 99 -0.58 18.16 17.25
N GLU A 100 0.74 18.07 17.46
CA GLU A 100 1.33 17.25 18.53
C GLU A 100 0.96 17.79 19.92
N THR A 101 1.16 19.09 20.14
CA THR A 101 0.84 19.75 21.43
C THR A 101 -0.64 19.66 21.77
N ASN A 102 -1.51 19.77 20.76
CA ASN A 102 -2.97 19.68 20.92
C ASN A 102 -3.49 18.24 21.01
N GLY A 103 -2.63 17.22 20.82
CA GLY A 103 -3.03 15.81 20.83
C GLY A 103 -3.81 15.35 19.59
N GLU A 104 -3.84 16.16 18.53
CA GLU A 104 -4.49 15.86 17.25
C GLU A 104 -3.65 14.92 16.38
N ARG A 105 -2.31 14.96 16.54
CA ARG A 105 -1.39 14.06 15.84
C ARG A 105 -1.22 12.74 16.59
N PRO A 106 -1.29 11.56 15.91
CA PRO A 106 -1.08 10.28 16.57
C PRO A 106 0.28 10.17 17.26
N LYS A 107 0.32 9.73 18.54
CA LYS A 107 1.55 9.62 19.35
C LYS A 107 2.70 8.90 18.65
N LYS A 108 2.42 7.83 17.88
CA LYS A 108 3.42 7.06 17.13
C LYS A 108 4.12 7.84 15.99
N ARG A 109 3.66 9.06 15.71
CA ARG A 109 4.18 9.95 14.66
C ARG A 109 4.90 11.17 15.24
N HIS A 110 4.86 11.33 16.56
CA HIS A 110 5.47 12.47 17.22
C HIS A 110 6.98 12.52 16.98
N GLY A 111 7.51 13.73 16.77
CA GLY A 111 8.94 13.97 16.56
C GLY A 111 9.44 13.72 15.13
N GLY A 112 8.60 13.24 14.21
CA GLY A 112 8.93 13.17 12.79
C GLY A 112 8.44 14.41 12.04
N TYR A 113 9.31 15.11 11.32
CA TYR A 113 8.97 16.34 10.59
C TYR A 113 9.49 16.33 9.15
N LEU A 114 8.86 17.15 8.31
CA LEU A 114 9.20 17.32 6.91
C LEU A 114 10.62 17.88 6.71
N SER A 115 11.25 17.47 5.61
CA SER A 115 12.63 17.85 5.28
C SER A 115 12.72 19.30 4.86
N LEU A 116 13.44 20.12 5.64
CA LEU A 116 13.69 21.52 5.27
C LEU A 116 14.59 21.68 4.04
N THR A 117 15.33 20.62 3.65
CA THR A 117 16.25 20.65 2.51
C THR A 117 15.67 20.05 1.23
N GLU A 118 14.45 19.52 1.26
CA GLU A 118 13.77 18.97 0.09
C GLU A 118 12.85 20.04 -0.52
N PRO A 119 13.20 20.63 -1.67
CA PRO A 119 12.40 21.68 -2.29
C PRO A 119 11.24 21.12 -3.13
N PHE A 120 11.10 19.80 -3.26
CA PHE A 120 10.04 19.17 -4.06
C PHE A 120 9.00 18.45 -3.21
N GLY A 121 7.83 18.25 -3.80
CA GLY A 121 6.79 17.34 -3.33
C GLY A 121 6.20 16.54 -4.49
N LEU A 122 5.23 15.69 -4.19
CA LEU A 122 4.48 14.95 -5.21
C LEU A 122 3.02 15.35 -5.17
N LEU A 123 2.50 15.86 -6.27
CA LEU A 123 1.07 16.04 -6.49
C LEU A 123 0.49 14.71 -6.96
N VAL A 124 -0.62 14.27 -6.36
CA VAL A 124 -1.20 12.96 -6.63
C VAL A 124 -2.70 12.99 -6.88
N THR A 125 -3.15 11.94 -7.55
CA THR A 125 -4.59 11.70 -7.75
C THR A 125 -5.31 11.61 -6.40
N ASP A 126 -6.35 12.42 -6.21
CA ASP A 126 -7.17 12.35 -5.01
C ASP A 126 -8.19 11.21 -5.10
N MET A 127 -7.95 10.14 -4.33
CA MET A 127 -8.88 9.01 -4.22
C MET A 127 -9.96 9.17 -3.14
N THR A 128 -10.05 10.32 -2.46
CA THR A 128 -11.09 10.54 -1.45
C THR A 128 -12.43 10.93 -2.04
N THR A 129 -13.45 10.82 -1.21
CA THR A 129 -14.86 11.04 -1.55
C THR A 129 -15.33 12.46 -1.25
N PHE A 130 -14.43 13.42 -0.94
CA PHE A 130 -14.83 14.78 -0.53
C PHE A 130 -15.70 15.49 -1.56
N ASP A 131 -15.38 15.36 -2.84
CA ASP A 131 -16.09 16.03 -3.93
C ASP A 131 -17.20 15.15 -4.54
N GLU A 132 -17.44 13.96 -3.98
CA GLU A 132 -18.45 13.00 -4.46
C GLU A 132 -19.32 12.50 -3.30
N PRO A 133 -20.33 13.29 -2.91
CA PRO A 133 -21.28 12.88 -1.89
C PRO A 133 -21.91 11.52 -2.21
N GLY A 134 -21.95 10.63 -1.23
CA GLY A 134 -22.52 9.28 -1.38
C GLY A 134 -21.54 8.23 -1.91
N SER A 135 -20.41 8.63 -2.50
CA SER A 135 -19.34 7.69 -2.85
C SER A 135 -18.69 7.10 -1.59
N THR A 136 -18.28 5.84 -1.68
CA THR A 136 -17.48 5.15 -0.65
C THR A 136 -16.07 4.87 -1.17
N LEU A 137 -15.10 4.76 -0.27
CA LEU A 137 -13.72 4.43 -0.62
C LEU A 137 -13.30 3.18 0.14
N ALA A 138 -13.18 2.07 -0.58
CA ALA A 138 -12.54 0.88 -0.04
C ALA A 138 -11.02 0.98 -0.22
N GLU A 139 -10.27 0.63 0.82
CA GLU A 139 -8.80 0.59 0.79
C GLU A 139 -8.33 -0.78 1.28
N LEU A 140 -7.42 -1.40 0.52
CA LEU A 140 -6.78 -2.65 0.90
C LEU A 140 -5.34 -2.71 0.39
N LYS A 141 -4.49 -3.45 1.09
CA LYS A 141 -3.19 -3.87 0.56
C LYS A 141 -3.30 -5.30 0.02
N PRO A 142 -3.13 -5.55 -1.29
CA PRO A 142 -3.28 -6.89 -1.86
C PRO A 142 -2.28 -7.90 -1.29
N LYS A 143 -1.11 -7.42 -0.86
CA LYS A 143 0.00 -8.22 -0.32
C LYS A 143 0.51 -9.24 -1.35
N TRP A 144 0.85 -10.44 -0.90
CA TRP A 144 1.43 -11.51 -1.70
C TRP A 144 0.33 -12.32 -2.35
N LEU A 145 -0.01 -12.00 -3.59
CA LEU A 145 -1.06 -12.67 -4.38
C LEU A 145 -0.60 -14.02 -4.94
N THR A 146 0.68 -14.35 -4.77
CA THR A 146 1.25 -15.68 -4.99
C THR A 146 1.92 -16.17 -3.71
N GLN A 147 2.04 -17.48 -3.55
CA GLN A 147 2.86 -18.03 -2.47
C GLN A 147 4.32 -17.56 -2.59
N SER A 148 5.02 -17.47 -1.46
CA SER A 148 6.46 -17.22 -1.44
C SER A 148 7.20 -18.36 -2.17
N PRO A 149 8.16 -18.05 -3.07
CA PRO A 149 8.96 -19.09 -3.70
C PRO A 149 9.86 -19.84 -2.71
N SER A 150 10.08 -19.28 -1.51
CA SER A 150 10.86 -19.91 -0.43
C SER A 150 9.98 -20.63 0.60
N ALA A 151 8.66 -20.63 0.43
CA ALA A 151 7.79 -21.40 1.31
C ALA A 151 8.09 -22.91 1.19
N PRO A 152 8.06 -23.68 2.29
CA PRO A 152 8.19 -25.13 2.23
C PRO A 152 7.10 -25.77 1.35
N ALA A 153 7.41 -26.92 0.74
CA ALA A 153 6.42 -27.68 -0.02
C ALA A 153 5.23 -28.15 0.84
N THR A 154 5.43 -28.26 2.16
CA THR A 154 4.42 -28.61 3.18
C THR A 154 3.59 -27.42 3.65
N ALA A 155 3.74 -26.24 3.04
CA ALA A 155 3.08 -25.03 3.52
C ALA A 155 1.55 -25.11 3.44
N HIS A 156 0.91 -24.98 4.60
CA HIS A 156 -0.54 -24.87 4.78
C HIS A 156 -1.01 -23.41 4.84
N ARG A 157 -0.09 -22.45 4.98
CA ARG A 157 -0.37 -21.01 4.99
C ARG A 157 0.39 -20.30 3.87
N CYS A 158 -0.22 -19.30 3.26
CA CYS A 158 0.52 -18.35 2.43
C CYS A 158 1.43 -17.48 3.31
N ARG A 159 2.46 -16.86 2.74
CA ARG A 159 3.39 -16.00 3.48
C ARG A 159 2.70 -14.95 4.35
N THR A 160 1.66 -14.31 3.84
CA THR A 160 0.93 -13.27 4.58
C THR A 160 0.19 -13.85 5.79
N CYS A 161 -0.41 -15.03 5.65
CA CYS A 161 -1.08 -15.73 6.74
C CYS A 161 -0.08 -16.27 7.77
N ALA A 162 1.06 -16.81 7.33
CA ALA A 162 2.14 -17.25 8.21
C ALA A 162 2.69 -16.07 9.05
N LEU A 163 2.95 -14.92 8.41
CA LEU A 163 3.39 -13.70 9.09
C LEU A 163 2.35 -13.16 10.07
N ARG A 164 1.07 -13.20 9.71
CA ARG A 164 -0.01 -12.79 10.61
C ARG A 164 -0.05 -13.68 11.85
N GLU A 165 0.06 -15.00 11.68
CA GLU A 165 0.05 -15.93 12.79
C GLU A 165 1.26 -15.77 13.72
N MET A 166 2.45 -15.58 13.15
CA MET A 166 3.65 -15.27 13.94
C MET A 166 3.42 -14.03 14.82
N LYS A 167 2.92 -12.94 14.23
CA LYS A 167 2.60 -11.71 14.97
C LYS A 167 1.49 -11.88 16.00
N ASN A 168 0.48 -12.71 15.72
CA ASN A 168 -0.59 -12.97 16.66
C ASN A 168 -0.13 -13.83 17.83
N CYS A 169 0.81 -14.75 17.61
CA CYS A 169 1.46 -15.48 18.69
C CYS A 169 2.21 -14.54 19.63
N ASP A 170 2.96 -13.57 19.07
CA ASP A 170 3.63 -12.53 19.87
C ASP A 170 2.62 -11.62 20.58
N ALA A 171 1.52 -11.25 19.92
CA ALA A 171 0.47 -10.46 20.53
C ALA A 171 -0.17 -11.20 21.72
N ARG A 172 -0.46 -12.50 21.57
CA ARG A 172 -1.01 -13.35 22.65
C ARG A 172 -0.09 -13.40 23.86
N SER A 173 1.21 -13.60 23.64
CA SER A 173 2.18 -13.67 24.75
C SER A 173 2.28 -12.34 25.52
N LEU A 174 1.97 -11.22 24.85
CA LEU A 174 1.93 -9.88 25.43
C LEU A 174 0.53 -9.44 25.89
N GLY A 175 -0.50 -10.31 25.81
CA GLY A 175 -1.88 -9.96 26.16
C GLY A 175 -2.51 -8.89 25.25
N GLN A 176 -1.98 -8.71 24.04
CA GLN A 176 -2.43 -7.73 23.06
C GLN A 176 -3.51 -8.31 22.13
N LYS A 177 -4.31 -7.41 21.54
CA LYS A 177 -5.36 -7.80 20.59
C LYS A 177 -4.77 -8.37 19.30
N GLU A 178 -5.26 -9.53 18.90
CA GLU A 178 -4.88 -10.17 17.64
C GLU A 178 -5.32 -9.38 16.41
N GLN A 179 -4.53 -9.52 15.35
CA GLN A 179 -4.83 -8.96 14.04
C GLN A 179 -5.61 -9.97 13.21
N ARG A 180 -6.75 -9.53 12.67
CA ARG A 180 -7.54 -10.26 11.67
C ARG A 180 -7.43 -9.57 10.32
N SER A 181 -7.34 -10.35 9.25
CA SER A 181 -7.28 -9.88 7.86
C SER A 181 -7.54 -11.05 6.91
N PHE A 182 -7.83 -10.76 5.65
CA PHE A 182 -8.09 -11.76 4.62
C PHE A 182 -6.84 -12.55 4.22
N CYS A 183 -7.03 -13.68 3.53
CA CYS A 183 -5.97 -14.38 2.81
C CYS A 183 -5.78 -13.74 1.42
N PRO A 184 -4.58 -13.25 1.06
CA PRO A 184 -4.33 -12.68 -0.27
C PRO A 184 -4.60 -13.62 -1.45
N LEU A 185 -4.53 -14.93 -1.24
CA LEU A 185 -4.82 -15.91 -2.30
C LEU A 185 -6.33 -16.02 -2.55
N ASP A 186 -7.16 -15.84 -1.52
CA ASP A 186 -8.62 -15.77 -1.70
C ASP A 186 -9.03 -14.53 -2.52
N LEU A 187 -8.29 -13.43 -2.38
CA LEU A 187 -8.56 -12.16 -3.10
C LEU A 187 -8.46 -12.32 -4.62
N VAL A 188 -7.61 -13.22 -5.11
CA VAL A 188 -7.43 -13.54 -6.54
C VAL A 188 -7.99 -14.91 -6.92
N SER A 189 -8.87 -15.46 -6.09
CA SER A 189 -9.48 -16.75 -6.36
C SER A 189 -10.42 -16.70 -7.57
N GLU A 190 -10.51 -17.83 -8.26
CA GLU A 190 -11.53 -18.09 -9.28
C GLU A 190 -12.92 -18.42 -8.68
N THR A 191 -13.02 -18.52 -7.35
CA THR A 191 -14.26 -18.79 -6.62
C THR A 191 -14.79 -17.49 -5.99
N PHE A 192 -15.98 -17.06 -6.40
CA PHE A 192 -16.58 -15.80 -5.96
C PHE A 192 -16.76 -15.75 -4.44
N GLU A 193 -17.16 -16.86 -3.82
CA GLU A 193 -17.40 -16.96 -2.37
C GLU A 193 -16.13 -16.70 -1.56
N GLN A 194 -14.95 -17.03 -2.11
CA GLN A 194 -13.67 -16.74 -1.46
C GLN A 194 -13.36 -15.24 -1.52
N VAL A 195 -13.60 -14.60 -2.67
CA VAL A 195 -13.48 -13.14 -2.83
C VAL A 195 -14.52 -12.40 -1.97
N LEU A 196 -15.73 -12.94 -1.82
CA LEU A 196 -16.75 -12.36 -0.95
C LEU A 196 -16.29 -12.32 0.52
N ARG A 197 -15.74 -13.43 1.05
CA ARG A 197 -15.18 -13.45 2.42
C ARG A 197 -14.04 -12.45 2.62
N VAL A 198 -13.23 -12.21 1.60
CA VAL A 198 -12.15 -11.21 1.66
C VAL A 198 -12.71 -9.82 1.99
N THR A 199 -13.91 -9.49 1.49
CA THR A 199 -14.52 -8.18 1.69
C THR A 199 -14.86 -7.86 3.14
N ASP A 200 -15.08 -8.87 3.99
CA ASP A 200 -15.35 -8.67 5.42
C ASP A 200 -14.21 -7.94 6.15
N PHE A 201 -12.99 -8.10 5.63
CA PHE A 201 -11.78 -7.52 6.21
C PHE A 201 -11.38 -6.18 5.56
N ILE A 202 -12.05 -5.77 4.49
CA ILE A 202 -11.78 -4.50 3.81
C ILE A 202 -12.56 -3.39 4.52
N LYS A 203 -11.95 -2.23 4.73
CA LYS A 203 -12.62 -1.08 5.37
C LYS A 203 -13.16 -0.12 4.30
N GLY A 204 -14.10 0.72 4.71
CA GLY A 204 -14.52 1.88 3.92
C GLY A 204 -15.62 1.63 2.88
N CYS A 205 -16.13 0.39 2.77
CA CYS A 205 -17.31 0.07 1.98
C CYS A 205 -18.20 -0.90 2.77
N SER A 206 -19.46 -0.54 3.03
CA SER A 206 -20.41 -1.41 3.75
C SER A 206 -21.07 -2.45 2.84
N ASP A 207 -21.18 -2.17 1.53
CA ASP A 207 -21.75 -3.09 0.55
C ASP A 207 -20.71 -4.13 0.12
N ARG A 208 -20.67 -5.22 0.89
CA ARG A 208 -19.73 -6.32 0.73
C ARG A 208 -19.91 -7.07 -0.58
N VAL A 209 -21.16 -7.30 -0.99
CA VAL A 209 -21.48 -8.06 -2.19
C VAL A 209 -21.08 -7.27 -3.44
N ARG A 210 -21.39 -5.97 -3.49
CA ARG A 210 -20.95 -5.10 -4.58
C ARG A 210 -19.43 -5.01 -4.65
N LEU A 211 -18.75 -4.85 -3.51
CA LEU A 211 -17.30 -4.86 -3.46
C LEU A 211 -16.71 -6.18 -3.97
N ALA A 212 -17.32 -7.32 -3.62
CA ALA A 212 -16.89 -8.63 -4.10
C ALA A 212 -17.01 -8.75 -5.62
N HIS A 213 -18.12 -8.29 -6.20
CA HIS A 213 -18.30 -8.24 -7.66
C HIS A 213 -17.27 -7.34 -8.35
N ILE A 214 -16.92 -6.20 -7.75
CA ILE A 214 -15.89 -5.29 -8.27
C ILE A 214 -14.50 -5.94 -8.27
N LEU A 215 -14.19 -6.72 -7.23
CA LEU A 215 -12.89 -7.37 -7.04
C LEU A 215 -12.75 -8.67 -7.85
N PHE A 216 -13.84 -9.43 -8.00
CA PHE A 216 -13.82 -10.73 -8.65
C PHE A 216 -13.35 -10.60 -10.11
N ARG A 217 -12.22 -11.23 -10.42
CA ARG A 217 -11.55 -11.14 -11.74
C ARG A 217 -11.24 -9.71 -12.19
N ASN A 218 -11.03 -8.79 -11.24
CA ASN A 218 -10.69 -7.41 -11.55
C ASN A 218 -9.40 -7.32 -12.41
N PRO A 219 -9.42 -6.63 -13.57
CA PRO A 219 -8.26 -6.58 -14.47
C PRO A 219 -6.99 -6.00 -13.84
N THR A 220 -7.10 -4.96 -13.02
CA THR A 220 -5.96 -4.33 -12.35
C THR A 220 -5.32 -5.29 -11.36
N LEU A 221 -6.14 -6.02 -10.60
CA LEU A 221 -5.68 -7.03 -9.65
C LEU A 221 -5.04 -8.24 -10.36
N GLN A 222 -5.62 -8.71 -11.47
CA GLN A 222 -5.06 -9.79 -12.29
C GLN A 222 -3.72 -9.39 -12.95
N LYS A 223 -3.60 -8.12 -13.34
CA LYS A 223 -2.34 -7.57 -13.84
C LYS A 223 -1.28 -7.50 -12.74
N LEU A 224 -1.64 -7.03 -11.54
CA LEU A 224 -0.75 -7.05 -10.38
C LEU A 224 -0.29 -8.48 -10.03
N LEU A 225 -1.21 -9.46 -10.05
CA LEU A 225 -0.89 -10.88 -9.87
C LEU A 225 0.11 -11.36 -10.93
N SER A 226 -0.13 -11.04 -12.20
CA SER A 226 0.76 -11.42 -13.31
C SER A 226 2.17 -10.84 -13.13
N HIS A 227 2.27 -9.59 -12.72
CA HIS A 227 3.56 -8.97 -12.38
C HIS A 227 4.20 -9.65 -11.16
N GLN A 228 3.46 -9.95 -10.09
CA GLN A 228 4.03 -10.69 -8.95
C GLN A 228 4.52 -12.10 -9.32
N LYS A 229 3.91 -12.76 -10.31
CA LYS A 229 4.39 -14.03 -10.87
C LYS A 229 5.69 -13.86 -11.67
N ALA A 230 5.79 -12.80 -12.48
CA ALA A 230 6.99 -12.51 -13.27
C ALA A 230 8.18 -12.08 -12.39
N TYR A 231 7.93 -11.20 -11.42
CA TYR A 231 8.89 -10.63 -10.49
C TYR A 231 8.92 -11.45 -9.17
N HIS A 232 9.76 -12.49 -9.16
CA HIS A 232 9.86 -13.50 -8.10
C HIS A 232 11.18 -13.48 -7.30
N THR A 233 11.97 -12.41 -7.41
CA THR A 233 13.19 -12.19 -6.61
C THR A 233 12.83 -11.71 -5.20
N VAL A 234 12.25 -12.62 -4.42
CA VAL A 234 11.70 -12.35 -3.08
C VAL A 234 11.93 -13.54 -2.15
N GLY A 235 11.61 -13.39 -0.86
CA GLY A 235 11.90 -14.40 0.15
C GLY A 235 13.42 -14.60 0.28
N LEU A 236 13.88 -15.84 0.26
CA LEU A 236 15.32 -16.17 0.29
C LEU A 236 16.03 -15.93 -1.05
N HIS A 237 15.27 -15.74 -2.14
CA HIS A 237 15.78 -15.33 -3.46
C HIS A 237 15.73 -13.81 -3.66
N GLY A 238 15.36 -13.06 -2.62
CA GLY A 238 15.32 -11.61 -2.66
C GLY A 238 16.70 -10.95 -2.63
N PRO A 239 16.73 -9.60 -2.58
CA PRO A 239 17.97 -8.84 -2.49
C PRO A 239 18.88 -9.36 -1.37
N PRO A 240 20.21 -9.46 -1.61
CA PRO A 240 21.17 -9.82 -0.56
C PRO A 240 21.02 -8.92 0.68
N ALA A 241 21.36 -9.43 1.86
CA ALA A 241 21.16 -8.72 3.12
C ALA A 241 21.82 -7.31 3.15
N GLN A 242 22.96 -7.16 2.47
CA GLN A 242 23.72 -5.92 2.36
C GLN A 242 23.27 -5.03 1.19
N SER A 243 22.26 -5.44 0.41
CA SER A 243 21.80 -4.70 -0.76
C SER A 243 21.28 -3.32 -0.35
N ARG A 244 21.63 -2.32 -1.18
CA ARG A 244 21.13 -0.95 -1.09
C ARG A 244 20.19 -0.60 -2.25
N GLU A 245 20.01 -1.52 -3.17
CA GLU A 245 19.24 -1.32 -4.39
C GLU A 245 17.74 -1.29 -4.13
N ASN A 246 17.02 -0.73 -5.10
CA ASN A 246 15.57 -0.70 -5.11
C ASN A 246 15.01 -2.04 -5.61
N SER A 247 13.93 -2.53 -4.99
CA SER A 247 13.28 -3.78 -5.33
C SER A 247 11.85 -3.54 -5.79
N LEU A 248 11.61 -3.73 -7.09
CA LEU A 248 10.26 -3.71 -7.68
C LEU A 248 9.41 -4.84 -7.11
N ASP A 249 9.99 -6.03 -6.94
CA ASP A 249 9.29 -7.23 -6.48
C ASP A 249 8.69 -7.04 -5.08
N MET A 250 9.42 -6.36 -4.19
CA MET A 250 8.92 -5.98 -2.86
C MET A 250 7.91 -4.83 -2.93
N THR A 251 8.05 -3.90 -3.88
CA THR A 251 7.07 -2.82 -4.12
C THR A 251 5.72 -3.35 -4.56
N LEU A 252 5.67 -4.27 -5.52
CA LEU A 252 4.42 -4.85 -6.01
C LEU A 252 3.65 -5.61 -4.92
N ARG A 253 4.33 -6.07 -3.87
CA ARG A 253 3.76 -6.80 -2.71
C ARG A 253 3.40 -5.90 -1.52
N ASP A 254 3.75 -4.61 -1.58
CA ASP A 254 3.42 -3.62 -0.54
C ASP A 254 2.86 -2.31 -1.12
N CYS A 255 2.10 -2.43 -2.20
CA CYS A 255 1.23 -1.39 -2.72
C CYS A 255 -0.14 -1.38 -2.03
N THR A 256 -0.91 -0.32 -2.28
CA THR A 256 -2.28 -0.14 -1.79
C THR A 256 -3.21 -0.03 -2.98
N MET A 257 -4.36 -0.71 -2.94
CA MET A 257 -5.44 -0.57 -3.91
C MET A 257 -6.55 0.28 -3.29
N TYR A 258 -6.90 1.36 -3.99
CA TYR A 258 -7.99 2.26 -3.68
C TYR A 258 -9.15 2.00 -4.65
N ILE A 259 -10.36 1.84 -4.11
CA ILE A 259 -11.56 1.52 -4.87
C ILE A 259 -12.61 2.56 -4.48
N LYS A 260 -12.81 3.55 -5.34
CA LYS A 260 -13.82 4.59 -5.17
C LYS A 260 -15.10 4.12 -5.85
N ILE A 261 -16.14 3.87 -5.04
CA ILE A 261 -17.39 3.26 -5.46
C ILE A 261 -18.48 4.34 -5.39
N PRO A 262 -18.98 4.83 -6.53
CA PRO A 262 -20.08 5.77 -6.57
C PRO A 262 -21.36 5.18 -5.98
N GLN A 263 -22.21 6.02 -5.40
CA GLN A 263 -23.53 5.57 -4.93
C GLN A 263 -24.37 5.00 -6.08
N ASP A 264 -24.41 5.71 -7.21
CA ASP A 264 -25.08 5.29 -8.44
C ASP A 264 -24.30 4.18 -9.16
N GLU A 265 -24.95 3.05 -9.43
CA GLU A 265 -24.34 1.91 -10.11
C GLU A 265 -24.04 2.17 -11.59
N LYS A 266 -24.65 3.20 -12.21
CA LYS A 266 -24.35 3.57 -13.60
C LYS A 266 -23.02 4.31 -13.74
N SER A 267 -22.56 4.92 -12.65
CA SER A 267 -21.29 5.64 -12.62
C SER A 267 -20.12 4.66 -12.50
N PRO A 268 -19.01 4.86 -13.24
CA PRO A 268 -17.91 3.92 -13.24
C PRO A 268 -17.20 3.88 -11.89
N VAL A 269 -16.81 2.68 -11.45
CA VAL A 269 -15.95 2.49 -10.29
C VAL A 269 -14.52 2.87 -10.67
N GLU A 270 -13.86 3.67 -9.84
CA GLU A 270 -12.46 4.06 -10.04
C GLU A 270 -11.54 3.21 -9.16
N ILE A 271 -10.57 2.53 -9.77
CA ILE A 271 -9.68 1.59 -9.10
C ILE A 271 -8.24 1.95 -9.42
N ARG A 272 -7.47 2.28 -8.40
CA ARG A 272 -6.09 2.73 -8.56
C ARG A 272 -5.14 2.08 -7.56
N LEU A 273 -3.94 1.75 -8.03
CA LEU A 273 -2.81 1.32 -7.21
C LEU A 273 -1.97 2.53 -6.79
N GLY A 274 -1.73 2.68 -5.49
CA GLY A 274 -0.83 3.65 -4.89
C GLY A 274 0.25 2.99 -4.03
N ASP A 275 1.05 3.81 -3.33
CA ASP A 275 2.19 3.37 -2.52
C ASP A 275 3.26 2.57 -3.29
N LEU A 276 3.44 2.90 -4.57
CA LEU A 276 4.34 2.23 -5.52
C LEU A 276 5.74 2.86 -5.58
N ASP A 277 6.15 3.61 -4.56
CA ASP A 277 7.54 4.02 -4.40
C ASP A 277 8.42 2.76 -4.27
N LEU A 278 9.54 2.72 -5.00
CA LEU A 278 10.40 1.55 -4.99
C LEU A 278 10.95 1.29 -3.58
N LYS A 279 10.82 0.06 -3.10
CA LYS A 279 11.32 -0.31 -1.78
C LYS A 279 12.83 -0.48 -1.86
N THR A 280 13.57 0.36 -1.17
CA THR A 280 15.03 0.22 -1.04
C THR A 280 15.39 -0.88 -0.04
N GLY A 281 16.43 -1.66 -0.36
CA GLY A 281 17.10 -2.58 0.56
C GLY A 281 17.97 -1.88 1.61
N ALA A 282 18.28 -0.59 1.42
CA ALA A 282 19.16 0.18 2.29
C ALA A 282 18.61 0.32 3.73
N GLY A 283 19.50 0.65 4.67
CA GLY A 283 19.15 0.82 6.08
C GLY A 283 18.76 -0.49 6.77
N GLY A 284 19.32 -1.62 6.33
CA GLY A 284 19.04 -2.95 6.89
C GLY A 284 17.71 -3.56 6.44
N LYS A 285 16.98 -2.93 5.51
CA LYS A 285 15.68 -3.44 5.04
C LYS A 285 15.81 -4.76 4.27
N ALA A 286 16.83 -4.91 3.43
CA ALA A 286 17.06 -6.16 2.71
C ALA A 286 17.33 -7.32 3.67
N GLN A 287 18.20 -7.10 4.66
CA GLN A 287 18.44 -8.06 5.74
C GLN A 287 17.16 -8.38 6.51
N TYR A 288 16.40 -7.35 6.92
CA TYR A 288 15.11 -7.55 7.59
C TYR A 288 14.14 -8.42 6.79
N TRP A 289 14.01 -8.23 5.48
CA TRP A 289 13.12 -9.05 4.65
C TRP A 289 13.57 -10.51 4.60
N ARG A 290 14.88 -10.75 4.51
CA ARG A 290 15.47 -12.09 4.48
C ARG A 290 15.33 -12.80 5.81
N ASP A 291 15.68 -12.13 6.91
CA ASP A 291 15.60 -12.67 8.26
C ASP A 291 14.14 -13.00 8.62
N LEU A 292 13.20 -12.13 8.21
CA LEU A 292 11.78 -12.40 8.37
C LEU A 292 11.35 -13.66 7.61
N GLU A 293 11.83 -13.88 6.39
CA GLU A 293 11.51 -15.09 5.64
C GLU A 293 12.09 -16.34 6.32
N LEU A 294 13.34 -16.30 6.79
CA LEU A 294 13.96 -17.39 7.54
C LEU A 294 13.16 -17.71 8.81
N GLN A 295 12.76 -16.70 9.58
CA GLN A 295 11.93 -16.89 10.77
C GLN A 295 10.59 -17.56 10.45
N LEU A 296 9.95 -17.22 9.33
CA LEU A 296 8.70 -17.86 8.92
C LEU A 296 8.89 -19.34 8.58
N ILE A 297 10.01 -19.69 7.94
CA ILE A 297 10.36 -21.05 7.54
C ILE A 297 10.79 -21.87 8.77
N GLU A 298 11.87 -21.47 9.44
CA GLU A 298 12.45 -22.18 10.58
C GLU A 298 11.49 -22.24 11.77
N GLY A 299 10.64 -21.23 11.92
CA GLY A 299 9.61 -21.18 12.94
C GLY A 299 8.39 -22.07 12.67
N GLY A 300 8.31 -22.76 11.52
CA GLY A 300 7.19 -23.64 11.14
C GLY A 300 5.87 -22.89 10.92
N TRP A 301 5.92 -21.57 10.66
CA TRP A 301 4.71 -20.74 10.56
C TRP A 301 3.89 -21.02 9.30
N TYR A 302 4.59 -21.45 8.23
CA TYR A 302 4.00 -21.92 6.99
C TYR A 302 3.19 -23.21 7.17
N ASP A 303 3.63 -24.13 8.03
CA ASP A 303 3.08 -25.49 8.09
C ASP A 303 1.79 -25.59 8.91
N GLY A 304 1.44 -24.58 9.70
CA GLY A 304 0.20 -24.61 10.49
C GLY A 304 0.33 -25.18 11.90
N PHE A 305 1.42 -25.90 12.21
CA PHE A 305 1.58 -26.72 13.43
C PHE A 305 1.47 -25.97 14.77
N LYS A 306 1.60 -24.64 14.79
CA LYS A 306 1.54 -23.83 16.03
C LYS A 306 0.14 -23.41 16.48
N SER A 307 -0.95 -23.85 15.82
CA SER A 307 -2.30 -23.47 16.24
C SER A 307 -2.86 -24.37 17.34
N THR A 308 -3.22 -23.78 18.48
CA THR A 308 -4.12 -24.35 19.50
C THR A 308 -5.59 -23.93 19.28
N GLN A 309 -5.93 -23.30 18.14
CA GLN A 309 -7.30 -22.88 17.80
C GLN A 309 -7.69 -23.25 16.36
N GLU A 310 -9.02 -23.25 16.16
CA GLU A 310 -9.80 -23.62 14.97
C GLU A 310 -9.24 -23.08 13.64
N SER A 311 -9.45 -23.88 12.59
CA SER A 311 -9.15 -23.68 11.16
C SER A 311 -8.56 -22.32 10.76
N CYS A 312 -7.32 -22.32 10.26
CA CYS A 312 -6.77 -21.14 9.63
C CYS A 312 -7.48 -20.91 8.29
N GLU A 313 -8.12 -19.76 8.12
CA GLU A 313 -8.84 -19.36 6.89
C GLU A 313 -7.89 -19.07 5.70
N CYS A 314 -6.76 -19.78 5.59
CA CYS A 314 -5.86 -19.62 4.46
C CYS A 314 -6.31 -20.53 3.30
N ALA A 315 -6.36 -19.96 2.09
CA ALA A 315 -6.69 -20.68 0.85
C ALA A 315 -5.94 -22.03 0.65
N LEU A 316 -4.69 -22.12 1.12
CA LEU A 316 -3.88 -23.32 0.99
C LEU A 316 -4.39 -24.49 1.84
N GLN A 317 -5.03 -24.25 2.99
CA GLN A 317 -5.63 -25.32 3.80
C GLN A 317 -6.83 -25.96 3.12
N HIS A 318 -7.64 -25.15 2.42
CA HIS A 318 -8.81 -25.64 1.69
C HIS A 318 -8.41 -26.52 0.49
N SER A 319 -7.22 -26.31 -0.08
CA SER A 319 -6.74 -27.07 -1.24
C SER A 319 -6.25 -28.48 -0.87
N SER A 320 -5.71 -28.67 0.33
CA SER A 320 -5.22 -29.96 0.83
C SER A 320 -6.36 -30.95 1.14
N ALA A 321 -7.54 -30.45 1.52
CA ALA A 321 -8.69 -31.27 1.88
C ALA A 321 -9.33 -32.00 0.68
N HIS A 322 -9.06 -31.56 -0.55
CA HIS A 322 -9.60 -32.17 -1.77
C HIS A 322 -8.67 -33.20 -2.44
N GLN A 323 -7.54 -33.55 -1.82
CA GLN A 323 -6.55 -34.49 -2.39
C GLN A 323 -6.54 -35.89 -1.76
N HIS A 324 -7.46 -36.19 -0.83
CA HIS A 324 -7.68 -37.56 -0.36
C HIS A 324 -9.03 -38.07 -0.88
N PRO A 325 -9.07 -38.99 -1.87
CA PRO A 325 -10.22 -39.86 -1.99
C PRO A 325 -10.27 -40.72 -0.72
N GLU A 326 -11.43 -40.77 -0.05
CA GLU A 326 -11.66 -41.75 1.00
C GLU A 326 -11.38 -43.17 0.45
N PRO A 327 -10.79 -44.06 1.26
CA PRO A 327 -10.42 -45.42 0.86
C PRO A 327 -11.62 -46.31 0.52
#